data_AF-A0A3B0UC51-F1
#
_entry.id   AF-A0A3B0UC51-F1
#
_cell.length_a   1.000
_cell.length_b   1.000
_cell.length_c   1.000
_cell.angle_alpha   90.00
_cell.angle_beta   90.00
_cell.angle_gamma   90.00
#
_symmetry.space_group_name_H-M   'P 1'
#
loop_
_entity.id
_entity.type
_entity.pdbx_description
1 polymer ?
#
loop_
_entity_poly.entity_id
_entity_poly.type
_entity_poly.pdbx_seq_one_letter_code
_entity_poly.pdbx_strand_id
1 'polypeptide(L)'
;PHSHLYTSNNLIEFSGRRFKINYTISYDRKLIKKLIPSKKANITTRNFPETVAQIRKKTKLSDGGNQYLFFTTDINNKHLVLICEKV
;
A
#
# COMPACT_ATOMS: atom_id res chain seq x y z
N PRO A 1 -2.04 0.71 17.70
CA PRO A 1 -2.25 2.18 17.57
C PRO A 1 -1.17 2.93 16.75
N HIS A 2 -0.58 2.33 15.71
CA HIS A 2 0.58 2.92 15.00
C HIS A 2 0.39 3.08 13.48
N SER A 3 -0.74 2.62 12.93
CA SER A 3 -1.10 2.80 11.53
C SER A 3 -1.96 4.06 11.42
N HIS A 4 -1.35 5.24 11.24
CA HIS A 4 -2.09 6.49 10.98
C HIS A 4 -2.68 6.50 9.56
N LEU A 5 -3.64 5.59 9.33
CA LEU A 5 -4.41 5.42 8.11
C LEU A 5 -5.88 5.39 8.48
N TYR A 6 -6.69 6.12 7.72
CA TYR A 6 -8.12 6.25 7.93
C TYR A 6 -8.82 5.80 6.65
N THR A 7 -9.92 5.08 6.77
CA THR A 7 -10.69 4.55 5.64
C THR A 7 -12.17 4.91 5.79
N SER A 8 -12.86 5.04 4.66
CA SER A 8 -14.29 5.30 4.58
C SER A 8 -14.82 4.67 3.29
N ASN A 9 -16.07 4.22 3.31
CA ASN A 9 -16.75 3.75 2.09
C ASN A 9 -17.11 4.91 1.14
N ASN A 10 -17.21 6.12 1.68
CA ASN A 10 -17.53 7.33 0.93
C ASN A 10 -16.28 8.20 0.78
N LEU A 11 -16.15 8.85 -0.38
CA LEU A 11 -15.14 9.89 -0.57
C LEU A 11 -15.50 11.10 0.30
N ILE A 12 -14.61 11.46 1.21
CA ILE A 12 -14.76 12.60 2.11
C ILE A 12 -13.65 13.63 1.87
N GLU A 13 -13.95 14.90 2.13
CA GLU A 13 -12.92 15.92 2.28
C GLU A 13 -12.04 15.58 3.49
N PHE A 14 -10.73 15.61 3.29
CA PHE A 14 -9.77 15.23 4.31
C PHE A 14 -8.50 16.06 4.20
N SER A 15 -8.04 16.60 5.32
CA SER A 15 -6.79 17.36 5.41
C SER A 15 -5.59 16.43 5.28
N GLY A 16 -5.24 16.08 4.04
CA GLY A 16 -4.15 15.17 3.72
C GLY A 16 -4.26 14.61 2.31
N ARG A 17 -3.54 13.52 2.05
CA ARG A 17 -3.62 12.82 0.76
C ARG A 17 -4.75 11.81 0.81
N ARG A 18 -5.59 11.80 -0.23
CA ARG A 18 -6.68 10.85 -0.40
C ARG A 18 -6.33 9.83 -1.48
N PHE A 19 -6.77 8.60 -1.25
CA PHE A 19 -6.52 7.49 -2.17
C PHE A 19 -7.75 6.60 -2.25
N LYS A 20 -8.04 6.11 -3.45
CA LYS A 20 -9.04 5.06 -3.69
C LYS A 20 -8.36 3.71 -3.57
N ILE A 21 -8.87 2.86 -2.69
CA ILE A 21 -8.38 1.49 -2.54
C ILE A 21 -8.98 0.65 -3.67
N ASN A 22 -8.14 0.11 -4.54
CA ASN A 22 -8.54 -0.80 -5.61
C ASN A 22 -8.46 -2.26 -5.15
N TYR A 23 -7.42 -2.60 -4.36
CA TYR A 23 -7.26 -3.94 -3.80
C TYR A 23 -6.73 -3.88 -2.36
N THR A 24 -7.22 -4.80 -1.53
CA THR A 24 -6.65 -5.11 -0.22
C THR A 24 -6.21 -6.56 -0.24
N ILE A 25 -4.91 -6.80 -0.07
CA ILE A 25 -4.33 -8.15 -0.13
C ILE A 25 -3.44 -8.42 1.07
N SER A 26 -3.28 -9.70 1.43
CA SER A 26 -2.18 -10.13 2.30
C SER A 26 -0.83 -9.83 1.64
N TYR A 27 0.22 -9.70 2.45
CA TYR A 27 1.57 -9.51 1.92
C TYR A 27 2.09 -10.73 1.13
N ASP A 28 1.76 -10.77 -0.16
CA ASP A 28 2.22 -11.77 -1.12
C ASP A 28 2.89 -11.11 -2.34
N ARG A 29 4.18 -11.38 -2.50
CA ARG A 29 5.02 -10.84 -3.57
C ARG A 29 4.56 -11.28 -4.97
N LYS A 30 4.01 -12.49 -5.12
CA LYS A 30 3.51 -12.98 -6.41
C LYS A 30 2.25 -12.21 -6.80
N LEU A 31 1.33 -12.03 -5.85
CA LEU A 31 0.10 -11.30 -6.07
C LEU A 31 0.36 -9.82 -6.36
N ILE A 32 1.28 -9.18 -5.62
CA ILE A 32 1.72 -7.81 -5.91
C ILE A 32 2.20 -7.69 -7.36
N LYS A 33 3.10 -8.57 -7.82
CA LYS A 33 3.61 -8.49 -9.20
C LYS A 33 2.51 -8.71 -10.25
N LYS A 34 1.51 -9.54 -9.96
CA LYS A 34 0.36 -9.76 -10.83
C LYS A 34 -0.51 -8.51 -10.94
N LEU A 35 -0.73 -7.81 -9.82
CA LEU A 35 -1.58 -6.62 -9.75
C LEU A 35 -0.85 -5.34 -10.21
N ILE A 36 0.49 -5.32 -10.17
CA ILE A 36 1.33 -4.19 -10.60
C ILE A 36 2.18 -4.59 -11.83
N PRO A 37 1.57 -4.80 -13.02
CA PRO A 37 2.30 -5.25 -14.21
C PRO A 37 3.34 -4.23 -14.71
N SER A 38 3.14 -2.95 -14.42
CA SER A 38 4.08 -1.86 -14.75
C SER A 38 5.43 -1.99 -14.05
N LYS A 39 5.52 -2.80 -12.97
CA LYS A 39 6.69 -2.91 -12.08
C LYS A 39 7.14 -1.57 -11.48
N LYS A 40 6.27 -0.57 -11.47
CA LYS A 40 6.48 0.77 -10.91
C LYS A 40 5.38 1.06 -9.90
N ALA A 41 5.78 1.40 -8.67
CA ALA A 41 4.85 1.84 -7.64
C ALA A 41 5.52 2.78 -6.63
N ASN A 42 4.70 3.71 -6.10
CA ASN A 42 5.02 4.49 -4.92
C ASN A 42 4.75 3.65 -3.68
N ILE A 43 5.75 3.41 -2.84
CA ILE A 43 5.62 2.51 -1.67
C ILE A 43 5.70 3.32 -0.38
N THR A 44 4.76 3.10 0.53
CA THR A 44 4.75 3.68 1.87
C THR A 44 4.48 2.59 2.91
N THR A 45 5.17 2.63 4.05
CA THR A 45 4.94 1.72 5.18
C THR A 45 4.33 2.48 6.36
N ARG A 46 3.38 1.86 7.07
CA ARG A 46 2.77 2.37 8.31
C ARG A 46 2.53 1.20 9.25
N ASN A 47 3.25 1.14 10.38
CA ASN A 47 3.21 0.00 11.30
C ASN A 47 3.45 -1.34 10.58
N PHE A 48 4.59 -1.44 9.91
CA PHE A 48 4.98 -2.63 9.15
C PHE A 48 6.44 -2.98 9.49
N PRO A 49 6.80 -4.27 9.61
CA PRO A 49 8.14 -4.66 10.07
C PRO A 49 9.25 -4.38 9.05
N GLU A 50 8.91 -4.20 7.78
CA GLU A 50 9.89 -3.95 6.72
C GLU A 50 9.93 -2.47 6.31
N THR A 51 11.13 -1.99 5.98
CA THR A 51 11.34 -0.67 5.39
C THR A 51 10.99 -0.66 3.90
N VAL A 52 10.73 0.52 3.35
CA VAL A 52 10.48 0.70 1.91
C VAL A 52 11.61 0.11 1.06
N ALA A 53 12.87 0.29 1.46
CA ALA A 53 14.02 -0.26 0.75
C ALA A 53 14.04 -1.80 0.72
N GLN A 54 13.73 -2.44 1.85
CA GLN A 54 13.63 -3.90 1.94
C GLN A 54 12.50 -4.43 1.05
N ILE A 55 11.34 -3.78 1.08
CA ILE A 55 10.18 -4.15 0.26
C ILE A 55 10.51 -4.01 -1.22
N ARG A 56 11.16 -2.92 -1.65
CA ARG A 56 11.59 -2.74 -3.05
C ARG A 56 12.54 -3.85 -3.50
N LYS A 57 13.53 -4.20 -2.66
CA LYS A 57 14.46 -5.31 -2.96
C LYS A 57 13.73 -6.63 -3.15
N LYS A 58 12.73 -6.94 -2.30
CA LYS A 58 11.97 -8.20 -2.36
C LYS A 58 10.96 -8.24 -3.50
N THR A 59 10.28 -7.14 -3.78
CA THR A 59 9.23 -7.05 -4.81
C THR A 59 9.78 -6.77 -6.20
N LYS A 60 11.00 -6.21 -6.29
CA LYS A 60 11.62 -5.71 -7.53
C LYS A 60 10.80 -4.58 -8.19
N LEU A 61 10.03 -3.83 -7.39
CA LEU A 61 9.29 -2.67 -7.85
C LEU A 61 10.19 -1.43 -7.86
N SER A 62 10.24 -0.78 -9.02
CA SER A 62 10.88 0.53 -9.19
C SER A 62 9.96 1.64 -8.68
N ASP A 63 10.54 2.82 -8.45
CA ASP A 63 9.79 3.96 -7.95
C ASP A 63 8.94 4.65 -9.02
N GLY A 64 7.90 5.36 -8.58
CA GLY A 64 6.98 6.12 -9.42
C GLY A 64 5.81 5.32 -10.00
N GLY A 65 5.18 5.86 -11.04
CA GLY A 65 3.91 5.35 -11.58
C GLY A 65 2.69 5.91 -10.85
N ASN A 66 1.50 5.44 -11.25
CA ASN A 66 0.22 5.98 -10.76
C ASN A 66 -0.33 5.20 -9.55
N GLN A 67 0.25 4.05 -9.25
CA GLN A 67 -0.21 3.16 -8.20
C GLN A 67 0.59 3.40 -6.91
N TYR A 68 -0.12 3.42 -5.80
CA TYR A 68 0.38 3.62 -4.45
C TYR A 68 0.14 2.37 -3.63
N LEU A 69 1.20 1.82 -3.03
CA LEU A 69 1.14 0.65 -2.18
C LEU A 69 1.40 1.07 -0.74
N PHE A 70 0.41 0.85 0.11
CA PHE A 70 0.53 1.04 1.55
C PHE A 70 0.67 -0.30 2.24
N PHE A 71 1.84 -0.54 2.83
CA PHE A 71 2.11 -1.71 3.65
C PHE A 71 1.77 -1.37 5.09
N THR A 72 0.85 -2.11 5.67
CA THR A 72 0.37 -1.85 7.03
C THR A 72 -0.04 -3.12 7.75
N THR A 73 -0.30 -2.99 9.04
CA THR A 73 -0.80 -4.08 9.89
C THR A 73 -2.19 -3.72 10.39
N ASP A 74 -3.13 -4.65 10.24
CA ASP A 74 -4.51 -4.48 10.69
C ASP A 74 -4.66 -4.66 12.22
N ILE A 75 -5.89 -4.51 12.71
CA ILE A 75 -6.21 -4.67 14.14
C ILE A 75 -5.99 -6.11 14.65
N ASN A 76 -5.95 -7.09 13.74
CA ASN A 76 -5.72 -8.51 14.05
C ASN A 76 -4.24 -8.90 13.88
N ASN A 77 -3.33 -7.94 13.80
CA ASN A 77 -1.89 -8.12 13.56
C ASN A 77 -1.56 -8.81 12.22
N LYS A 78 -2.44 -8.72 11.22
CA LYS A 78 -2.18 -9.23 9.87
C LYS A 78 -1.51 -8.18 9.00
N HIS A 79 -0.47 -8.61 8.29
CA HIS A 79 0.24 -7.80 7.32
C HIS A 79 -0.52 -7.70 6.00
N LEU A 80 -0.95 -6.48 5.68
CA LEU A 80 -1.73 -6.15 4.51
C LEU A 80 -0.99 -5.18 3.59
N VAL A 81 -1.37 -5.22 2.32
CA VAL A 81 -0.98 -4.26 1.30
C VAL A 81 -2.24 -3.68 0.68
N LEU A 82 -2.40 -2.37 0.80
CA LEU A 82 -3.44 -1.62 0.11
C LEU A 82 -2.85 -1.13 -1.21
N ILE A 83 -3.47 -1.51 -2.32
CA ILE A 83 -3.11 -1.03 -3.66
C ILE A 83 -4.12 0.03 -4.03
N CYS A 84 -3.63 1.25 -4.21
CA CYS A 84 -4.45 2.43 -4.34
C CYS A 84 -4.05 3.30 -5.52
N GLU A 85 -4.97 4.16 -5.92
CA GLU A 85 -4.74 5.28 -6.83
C GLU A 85 -5.06 6.59 -6.12
N LYS A 86 -4.34 7.65 -6.46
CA LYS A 86 -4.60 8.98 -5.88
C LYS A 86 -5.92 9.52 -6.45
N VAL A 87 -6.74 10.12 -5.58
CA VAL A 87 -8.00 10.80 -5.94
C VAL A 87 -7.84 12.31 -5.79
#